data_AF-A0A392PGE3-F1
#
_entry.id   AF-A0A392PGE3-F1
#
_cell.length_a   1.000
_cell.length_b   1.000
_cell.length_c   1.000
_cell.angle_alpha   90.00
_cell.angle_beta   90.00
_cell.angle_gamma   90.00
#
_symmetry.space_group_name_H-M   'P 1'
#
loop_
_entity.id
_entity.type
_entity.pdbx_description
1 polymer ?
#
loop_
_entity_poly.entity_id
_entity_poly.type
_entity_poly.pdbx_seq_one_letter_code
_entity_poly.pdbx_strand_id
1 'polypeptide(L)'
;MTKNLKSDKDDLILVFGKGCLHAISSIDGEVLWKKDFAGESIEVSHIIQSPEVIYVAGFVGSSKFYVYELDAKSGELLKNNHIALPFGTSGESLYVP
;
A
#
# COMPACT_ATOMS: atom_id res chain seq x y z
N MET A 1 32.80 3.33 14.34
CA MET A 1 31.49 3.40 15.01
C MET A 1 30.54 2.48 14.26
N THR A 2 30.38 1.25 14.73
CA THR A 2 29.44 0.29 14.15
C THR A 2 28.07 0.62 14.72
N LYS A 3 27.24 1.35 13.94
CA LYS A 3 25.81 1.46 14.28
C LYS A 3 25.22 0.07 14.12
N ASN A 4 25.03 -0.61 15.25
CA ASN A 4 24.08 -1.71 15.35
C ASN A 4 22.71 -1.09 15.06
N LEU A 5 22.33 -1.04 13.78
CA LEU A 5 21.00 -0.65 13.35
C LEU A 5 20.08 -1.81 13.74
N LYS A 6 19.66 -1.78 15.00
CA LYS A 6 18.55 -2.57 15.49
C LYS A 6 17.37 -2.12 14.62
N SER A 7 17.01 -2.97 13.66
CA SER A 7 15.90 -2.79 12.72
C SER A 7 14.60 -2.74 13.52
N ASP A 8 14.33 -1.61 14.16
CA ASP A 8 13.02 -1.34 14.72
C ASP A 8 12.13 -0.88 13.59
N LYS A 9 10.96 -1.51 13.51
CA LYS A 9 9.95 -1.31 12.47
C LYS A 9 9.36 0.11 12.50
N ASP A 10 9.85 0.97 13.40
CA ASP A 10 9.45 2.37 13.61
C ASP A 10 10.19 3.36 12.69
N ASP A 11 11.15 2.89 11.89
CA ASP A 11 11.95 3.77 11.03
C ASP A 11 11.48 3.87 9.57
N LEU A 12 10.21 3.53 9.29
CA LEU A 12 9.68 3.48 7.93
C LEU A 12 8.42 4.35 7.76
N ILE A 13 8.49 5.29 6.83
CA ILE A 13 7.39 6.16 6.42
C ILE A 13 6.86 5.69 5.07
N LEU A 14 5.55 5.46 4.98
CA LEU A 14 4.89 5.17 3.72
C LEU A 14 4.33 6.45 3.09
N VAL A 15 4.67 6.66 1.81
CA VAL A 15 4.19 7.79 1.02
C VAL A 15 3.54 7.27 -0.25
N PHE A 16 2.25 7.55 -0.42
CA PHE A 16 1.52 7.23 -1.64
C PHE A 16 1.28 8.48 -2.48
N GLY A 17 1.64 8.41 -3.75
CA GLY A 17 1.44 9.51 -4.68
C GLY A 17 1.67 9.09 -6.12
N LYS A 18 0.89 9.67 -7.05
CA LYS A 18 0.94 9.36 -8.49
C LYS A 18 0.86 7.86 -8.78
N GLY A 19 0.01 7.14 -8.05
CA GLY A 19 -0.19 5.69 -8.21
C GLY A 19 0.99 4.83 -7.73
N CYS A 20 1.95 5.39 -7.00
CA CYS A 20 3.10 4.67 -6.47
C CYS A 20 3.16 4.75 -4.95
N LEU A 21 3.42 3.62 -4.30
CA LEU A 21 3.73 3.54 -2.88
C LEU A 21 5.25 3.51 -2.70
N HIS A 22 5.77 4.39 -1.86
CA HIS A 22 7.18 4.47 -1.51
C HIS A 22 7.35 4.20 -0.03
N ALA A 23 8.33 3.39 0.32
CA ALA A 23 8.83 3.31 1.68
C ALA A 23 10.10 4.14 1.81
N ILE A 24 10.07 5.02 2.79
CA ILE A 24 11.14 5.98 3.06
C ILE A 24 11.69 5.69 4.45
N SER A 25 13.02 5.63 4.55
CA SER A 25 13.71 5.60 5.83
C SER A 25 13.43 6.91 6.58
N SER A 26 12.91 6.81 7.80
CA SER A 26 12.69 7.97 8.67
C SER A 26 13.99 8.62 9.15
N ILE A 27 15.12 7.88 9.05
CA ILE A 27 16.42 8.28 9.58
C ILE A 27 17.12 9.27 8.66
N ASP A 28 17.13 8.98 7.36
CA ASP A 28 17.90 9.72 6.34
C ASP A 28 17.09 10.13 5.12
N GLY A 29 15.82 9.71 5.02
CA GLY A 29 14.94 10.06 3.91
C GLY A 29 15.21 9.26 2.63
N GLU A 30 16.04 8.21 2.69
CA GLU A 30 16.30 7.37 1.52
C GLU A 30 15.10 6.49 1.18
N VAL A 31 14.88 6.29 -0.13
CA VAL A 31 13.86 5.36 -0.62
C VAL A 31 14.38 3.94 -0.44
N LEU A 32 13.72 3.17 0.43
CA LEU A 32 14.05 1.78 0.69
C LEU A 32 13.51 0.87 -0.42
N TRP A 33 12.25 1.09 -0.80
CA TRP A 33 11.60 0.37 -1.90
C TRP A 33 10.42 1.18 -2.48
N LYS A 34 9.97 0.76 -3.66
CA LYS A 34 8.85 1.34 -4.38
C LYS A 34 7.96 0.25 -4.98
N LYS A 35 6.64 0.43 -4.88
CA LYS A 35 5.63 -0.36 -5.59
C LYS A 35 4.79 0.53 -6.50
N ASP A 36 4.73 0.17 -7.78
CA ASP A 36 3.93 0.88 -8.78
C ASP A 36 2.57 0.20 -8.96
N PHE A 37 1.50 0.93 -8.69
CA PHE A 37 0.11 0.52 -8.89
C PHE A 37 -0.54 1.22 -10.10
N ALA A 38 0.07 2.28 -10.62
CA ALA A 38 -0.40 2.97 -11.82
C ALA A 38 -0.28 2.06 -13.05
N GLY A 39 0.80 1.28 -13.13
CA GLY A 39 0.99 0.26 -14.17
C GLY A 39 -0.11 -0.81 -14.16
N GLU A 40 -0.71 -1.08 -13.01
CA GLU A 40 -1.80 -2.06 -12.84
C GLU A 40 -3.20 -1.41 -13.01
N SER A 41 -3.27 -0.12 -13.36
CA SER A 41 -4.52 0.66 -13.46
C SER A 41 -5.37 0.63 -12.19
N ILE A 42 -4.71 0.59 -11.03
CA ILE A 42 -5.38 0.57 -9.73
C ILE A 42 -5.52 1.97 -9.16
N GLU A 43 -6.75 2.29 -8.82
CA GLU A 43 -7.12 3.44 -8.02
C GLU A 43 -7.07 3.03 -6.54
N VAL A 44 -5.91 3.25 -5.91
CA VAL A 44 -5.72 2.95 -4.48
C VAL A 44 -6.60 3.87 -3.65
N SER A 45 -7.44 3.27 -2.79
CA SER A 45 -8.33 4.00 -1.88
C SER A 45 -7.84 3.94 -0.44
N HIS A 46 -7.21 2.85 -0.03
CA HIS A 46 -6.74 2.64 1.34
C HIS A 46 -5.39 1.95 1.40
N ILE A 47 -4.58 2.35 2.38
CA ILE A 47 -3.32 1.71 2.75
C ILE A 47 -3.35 1.49 4.25
N ILE A 48 -3.12 0.25 4.68
CA ILE A 48 -3.08 -0.13 6.10
C ILE A 48 -1.71 -0.75 6.36
N GLN A 49 -0.92 -0.11 7.22
CA GLN A 49 0.40 -0.59 7.62
C GLN A 49 0.29 -1.45 8.88
N SER A 50 0.82 -2.67 8.80
CA SER A 50 1.06 -3.55 9.96
C SER A 50 2.57 -3.85 10.06
N PRO A 51 3.05 -4.43 11.17
CA PRO A 51 4.49 -4.63 11.40
C PRO A 51 5.23 -5.51 10.36
N GLU A 52 4.51 -6.35 9.63
CA GLU A 52 5.10 -7.30 8.67
C GLU A 52 4.46 -7.22 7.29
N VAL A 53 3.21 -6.78 7.23
CA VAL A 53 2.42 -6.74 6.01
C VAL A 53 1.83 -5.35 5.83
N ILE A 54 1.87 -4.86 4.60
CA ILE A 54 1.15 -3.67 4.17
C ILE A 54 0.00 -4.11 3.29
N TYR A 55 -1.21 -3.71 3.66
CA TYR A 55 -2.40 -3.94 2.86
C TYR A 55 -2.68 -2.72 2.00
N VAL A 56 -2.77 -2.91 0.68
CA VAL A 56 -3.15 -1.87 -0.27
C VAL A 56 -4.46 -2.28 -0.94
N ALA A 57 -5.50 -1.49 -0.73
CA ALA A 57 -6.82 -1.74 -1.27
C ALA A 57 -7.19 -0.68 -2.31
N GLY A 58 -7.80 -1.12 -3.41
CA GLY A 58 -8.12 -0.23 -4.52
C GLY A 58 -9.06 -0.85 -5.53
N PHE A 59 -9.43 -0.06 -6.53
CA PHE A 59 -10.35 -0.45 -7.58
C PHE A 59 -9.66 -0.46 -8.93
N VAL A 60 -10.13 -1.33 -9.84
CA VAL A 60 -9.82 -1.25 -11.26
C VAL A 60 -11.11 -0.91 -11.98
N GLY A 61 -11.26 0.38 -12.28
CA GLY A 61 -12.53 0.95 -12.72
C GLY A 61 -13.67 0.65 -11.73
N SER A 62 -14.89 0.53 -12.23
CA SER A 62 -16.09 0.31 -11.39
C SER A 62 -16.46 -1.17 -11.18
N SER A 63 -15.59 -2.11 -11.58
CA SER A 63 -15.97 -3.53 -11.73
C SER A 63 -15.20 -4.49 -10.84
N LYS A 64 -14.07 -4.09 -10.27
CA LYS A 64 -13.23 -4.97 -9.47
C LYS A 64 -12.63 -4.20 -8.30
N PHE A 65 -12.68 -4.83 -7.13
CA PHE A 65 -11.97 -4.39 -5.95
C PHE A 65 -10.82 -5.35 -5.67
N TYR A 66 -9.64 -4.80 -5.42
CA TYR A 66 -8.41 -5.54 -5.15
C TYR A 66 -7.90 -5.24 -3.74
N VAL A 67 -7.30 -6.25 -3.12
CA VAL A 67 -6.51 -6.13 -1.91
C VAL A 67 -5.16 -6.81 -2.15
N TYR A 68 -4.10 -6.02 -2.05
CA TYR A 68 -2.72 -6.45 -2.15
C TYR A 68 -2.13 -6.56 -0.75
N GLU A 69 -1.39 -7.63 -0.51
CA GLU A 69 -0.58 -7.85 0.68
C GLU A 69 0.88 -7.74 0.25
N LEU A 70 1.60 -6.78 0.82
CA LEU A 70 3.01 -6.57 0.56
C LEU A 70 3.83 -6.88 1.80
N ASP A 71 5.03 -7.42 1.62
CA ASP A 71 6.00 -7.49 2.70
C ASP A 71 6.43 -6.07 3.08
N ALA A 72 6.34 -5.72 4.36
CA ALA A 72 6.61 -4.35 4.81
C ALA A 72 8.09 -3.95 4.65
N LYS A 73 9.02 -4.91 4.66
CA LYS A 73 10.47 -4.67 4.59
C LYS A 73 10.95 -4.56 3.16
N SER A 74 10.47 -5.41 2.26
CA SER A 74 10.93 -5.47 0.86
C SER A 74 9.98 -4.77 -0.12
N GLY A 75 8.71 -4.57 0.24
CA GLY A 75 7.67 -4.10 -0.69
C GLY A 75 7.23 -5.15 -1.71
N GLU A 76 7.68 -6.39 -1.57
CA GLU A 76 7.34 -7.48 -2.46
C GLU A 76 5.89 -7.92 -2.31
N LEU A 77 5.27 -8.33 -3.41
CA LEU A 77 3.91 -8.83 -3.42
C LEU A 77 3.84 -10.23 -2.79
N LEU A 78 3.21 -10.33 -1.63
CA LEU A 78 2.93 -11.61 -0.97
C LEU A 78 1.66 -12.24 -1.54
N LYS A 79 0.60 -11.43 -1.69
CA LYS A 79 -0.70 -11.91 -2.16
C LYS A 79 -1.48 -10.81 -2.87
N ASN A 80 -2.24 -11.18 -3.89
CA ASN A 80 -3.30 -10.34 -4.45
C ASN A 80 -4.62 -11.11 -4.36
N ASN A 81 -5.65 -10.48 -3.83
CA ASN A 81 -7.01 -10.99 -3.84
C ASN A 81 -7.88 -9.96 -4.55
N HIS A 82 -8.90 -10.42 -5.26
CA HIS A 82 -9.85 -9.53 -5.89
C HIS A 82 -11.26 -10.11 -5.89
N ILE A 83 -12.24 -9.22 -5.93
CA ILE A 83 -13.63 -9.56 -6.12
C ILE A 83 -14.18 -8.76 -7.28
N ALA A 84 -14.92 -9.43 -8.16
CA ALA A 84 -15.71 -8.77 -9.19
C ALA A 84 -16.96 -8.18 -8.53
N LEU A 85 -17.17 -6.88 -8.70
CA LEU A 85 -18.35 -6.19 -8.22
C LEU A 85 -19.47 -6.39 -9.24
N PRO A 86 -20.67 -6.80 -8.82
CA PRO A 86 -21.82 -6.77 -9.70
C PRO A 86 -22.03 -5.32 -10.13
N PHE A 87 -22.13 -5.09 -11.43
CA PHE A 87 -22.27 -3.78 -12.05
C PHE A 87 -23.37 -2.97 -11.30
N GLY A 88 -23.01 -1.90 -10.59
CA GLY A 88 -23.97 -1.07 -9.87
C GLY A 88 -23.61 -0.62 -8.44
N THR A 89 -22.42 -0.91 -7.91
CA THR A 89 -22.05 -0.37 -6.60
C THR A 89 -21.54 1.07 -6.73
N SER A 90 -22.45 2.03 -6.70
CA SER A 90 -22.11 3.41 -6.31
C SER A 90 -22.03 3.42 -4.78
N GLY A 91 -20.86 3.13 -4.24
CA GLY A 91 -20.60 3.24 -2.81
C GLY A 91 -20.36 4.71 -2.46
N GLU A 92 -21.41 5.42 -2.06
CA GLU A 92 -21.25 6.70 -1.38
C GLU A 92 -20.51 6.49 -0.05
N SER A 93 -19.38 7.17 0.12
CA SER A 93 -18.67 7.21 1.40
C SER A 93 -19.51 8.00 2.40
N LEU A 94 -20.45 7.32 3.07
CA LEU A 94 -21.25 7.89 4.16
C LEU A 94 -20.32 8.18 5.35
N TYR A 95 -19.87 9.43 5.44
CA TYR A 95 -19.34 9.98 6.67
C TYR A 95 -20.49 10.08 7.68
N VAL A 96 -20.47 9.23 8.71
CA VAL A 96 -21.34 9.36 9.88
C VAL A 96 -20.65 10.27 10.91
N PRO A 97 -21.23 11.44 11.25
CA PRO A 97 -20.64 12.41 12.16
C PRO A 97 -20.63 11.97 13.62
#